data_AF-A0A345WYC7-F1
#
_entry.id   AF-A0A345WYC7-F1
#
_cell.length_a   1.000
_cell.length_b   1.000
_cell.length_c   1.000
_cell.angle_alpha   90.00
_cell.angle_beta   90.00
_cell.angle_gamma   90.00
#
_symmetry.space_group_name_H-M   'P 1'
#
loop_
_entity.id
_entity.type
_entity.pdbx_description
1 polymer ?
#
loop_
_entity_poly.entity_id
_entity_poly.type
_entity_poly.pdbx_seq_one_letter_code
_entity_poly.pdbx_strand_id
1 'polypeptide(L)' 'MLVEYPPTVQLSKLVNSLKAVTSRRLRNEFLDLREAYSKPVLWSRSYFVGSCGGAPLEVVKRYIQHQRG' A
#
# COMPACT_ATOMS: atom_id res chain seq x y z
N MET A 1 3.38 -7.27 -3.09
CA MET A 1 4.13 -6.24 -2.34
C MET A 1 3.85 -6.46 -0.86
N LEU A 2 4.87 -6.55 -0.02
CA LEU A 2 4.74 -6.56 1.44
C LEU A 2 5.16 -5.18 1.94
N VAL A 3 4.34 -4.56 2.80
CA VAL A 3 4.54 -3.18 3.24
C VAL A 3 4.27 -3.09 4.73
N GLU A 4 5.22 -2.53 5.47
CA GLU A 4 5.03 -2.08 6.84
C GLU A 4 4.65 -0.60 6.83
N TYR A 5 3.59 -0.23 7.55
CA TYR A 5 3.06 1.12 7.58
C TYR A 5 2.44 1.43 8.95
N PRO A 6 2.42 2.69 9.40
CA PRO A 6 1.78 3.06 10.66
C PRO A 6 0.27 2.75 10.64
N PRO A 7 -0.32 2.28 11.75
CA PRO A 7 -1.74 1.88 11.79
C PRO A 7 -2.70 3.06 11.55
N THR A 8 -2.24 4.30 11.69
CA THR A 8 -3.02 5.52 11.42
C THR A 8 -3.19 5.82 9.92
N VAL A 9 -2.43 5.13 9.05
CA VAL A 9 -2.50 5.33 7.60
C VAL A 9 -3.64 4.52 7.01
N GLN A 10 -4.51 5.19 6.25
CA GLN A 10 -5.57 4.53 5.51
C GLN A 10 -4.99 3.76 4.32
N LEU A 11 -5.19 2.44 4.30
CA LEU A 11 -4.73 1.54 3.23
C LEU A 11 -5.17 1.98 1.83
N SER A 12 -6.41 2.44 1.68
CA SER A 12 -6.94 2.92 0.40
C SER A 12 -6.14 4.10 -0.14
N LYS A 13 -5.78 5.06 0.72
CA LYS A 13 -4.96 6.22 0.36
C LYS A 13 -3.54 5.80 -0.02
N LEU A 14 -2.94 4.89 0.74
CA LEU A 14 -1.60 4.37 0.47
C LEU A 14 -1.55 3.70 -0.92
N VAL A 15 -2.46 2.76 -1.18
CA VAL A 15 -2.50 2.01 -2.45
C VAL A 15 -2.82 2.94 -3.63
N ASN A 16 -3.75 3.88 -3.47
CA ASN A 16 -4.08 4.86 -4.51
C ASN A 16 -2.89 5.76 -4.84
N SER A 17 -2.15 6.23 -3.82
CA SER A 17 -0.95 7.03 -4.00
C SER A 17 0.13 6.24 -4.76
N LEU A 18 0.41 5.00 -4.34
CA LEU A 18 1.37 4.13 -5.02
C LEU A 18 1.01 3.92 -6.49
N LYS A 19 -0.25 3.56 -6.78
CA LYS A 19 -0.73 3.36 -8.15
C LYS A 19 -0.64 4.64 -8.97
N ALA A 20 -1.06 5.80 -8.42
CA ALA A 20 -1.02 7.07 -9.15
C ALA A 20 0.42 7.51 -9.45
N VAL A 21 1.31 7.47 -8.46
CA VAL A 21 2.70 7.90 -8.59
C VAL A 21 3.46 7.01 -9.57
N THR A 22 3.33 5.68 -9.45
CA THR A 22 3.99 4.74 -10.38
C THR A 22 3.45 4.87 -11.79
N SER A 23 2.13 4.97 -11.96
CA SER A 23 1.48 5.20 -13.26
C SER A 23 2.00 6.47 -13.95
N ARG A 24 2.15 7.57 -13.20
CA ARG A 24 2.72 8.81 -13.72
C ARG A 24 4.19 8.67 -14.10
N ARG A 25 5.02 8.10 -13.20
CA ARG A 25 6.46 7.96 -13.42
C ARG A 25 6.77 7.07 -14.63
N LEU A 26 6.16 5.90 -14.70
CA LEU A 26 6.40 4.94 -15.78
C LEU A 26 6.01 5.49 -17.15
N ARG A 27 4.89 6.21 -17.26
CA ARG A 27 4.51 6.85 -18.54
C ARG A 27 5.40 8.04 -18.93
N ASN A 28 6.08 8.67 -17.98
CA ASN A 28 7.02 9.75 -18.27
C ASN A 28 8.39 9.20 -18.68
N GLU A 29 8.78 8.06 -18.12
CA GLU A 29 10.08 7.43 -18.38
C GLU A 29 10.07 6.57 -19.66
N PHE A 30 8.96 5.91 -19.96
CA PHE A 30 8.83 5.03 -21.12
C PHE A 30 7.77 5.58 -22.09
N LEU A 31 8.22 6.23 -23.16
CA LEU A 31 7.36 6.79 -24.20
C LEU A 31 6.53 5.71 -24.91
N ASP A 32 7.09 4.52 -25.10
CA ASP A 32 6.40 3.38 -25.69
C ASP A 32 5.17 2.95 -24.88
N LEU A 33 5.24 3.03 -23.54
CA LEU A 33 4.10 2.77 -22.66
C LEU A 33 3.03 3.85 -22.77
N ARG A 34 3.40 5.08 -23.14
CA ARG A 34 2.44 6.15 -23.37
C ARG A 34 1.69 5.95 -24.68
N GLU A 35 2.36 5.44 -25.72
CA GLU A 35 1.76 5.18 -27.03
C GLU A 35 0.94 3.88 -27.05
N ALA A 36 1.36 2.86 -26.29
CA ALA A 36 0.68 1.57 -26.23
C ALA A 36 -0.72 1.62 -25.57
N TYR A 37 -1.01 2.66 -24.77
CA TYR A 37 -2.27 2.78 -24.04
C TYR A 37 -3.16 3.89 -24.60
N SER A 38 -4.35 3.53 -25.06
CA SER A 38 -5.36 4.49 -25.55
C SER A 38 -5.96 5.39 -24.45
N LYS A 39 -5.79 5.02 -23.19
CA LYS A 39 -6.24 5.79 -22.01
C LYS A 39 -5.06 6.03 -21.07
N PRO A 40 -5.03 7.17 -20.34
CA PRO A 40 -3.94 7.50 -19.41
C PRO A 40 -4.03 6.71 -18.08
N VAL A 41 -4.26 5.40 -18.16
CA VAL A 41 -4.47 4.50 -17.02
C VAL A 41 -3.57 3.29 -17.19
N LEU A 42 -2.62 3.11 -16.27
CA LEU A 42 -1.71 1.96 -16.27
C LEU A 42 -2.25 0.81 -15.41
N TRP A 43 -2.87 1.14 -14.28
CA TRP A 43 -3.37 0.16 -13.30
C TRP A 43 -4.89 0.09 -13.30
N SER A 44 -5.45 -1.11 -13.10
CA SER A 44 -6.88 -1.28 -12.80
C SER A 44 -7.28 -0.46 -11.59
N ARG A 45 -8.55 -0.05 -11.47
CA ARG A 45 -9.05 0.65 -10.26
C ARG A 45 -9.02 -0.24 -9.02
N SER A 46 -9.24 -1.54 -9.19
CA SER A 46 -9.28 -2.51 -8.10
C SER A 46 -7.91 -2.74 -7.45
N TYR A 47 -7.91 -3.17 -6.20
CA TYR A 47 -6.73 -3.62 -5.47
C TYR A 47 -7.12 -4.65 -4.40
N PHE A 48 -6.17 -5.47 -3.97
CA PHE A 48 -6.35 -6.44 -2.89
C PHE A 48 -5.29 -6.19 -1.81
N VAL A 49 -5.69 -6.30 -0.54
CA VAL A 49 -4.80 -6.21 0.63
C VAL A 49 -5.16 -7.31 1.60
N GLY A 50 -4.15 -8.04 2.08
CA GLY A 50 -4.26 -8.98 3.18
C GLY A 50 -3.21 -8.67 4.24
N SER A 51 -3.52 -8.90 5.51
CA SER A 51 -2.53 -8.83 6.58
C SER A 51 -1.57 -10.02 6.47
N CYS A 52 -0.30 -9.77 6.76
CA CYS A 52 0.72 -10.80 6.81
C CYS A 52 1.40 -10.72 8.19
N GLY A 53 1.25 -11.76 9.00
CA GLY A 53 1.77 -11.81 10.36
C GLY A 53 0.81 -11.23 11.40
N GLY A 54 0.80 -11.84 12.59
CA GLY A 54 0.09 -11.33 13.78
C GLY A 54 1.09 -10.88 14.84
N ALA A 55 0.68 -9.97 15.72
CA ALA A 55 1.47 -9.65 16.91
C ALA A 55 1.65 -10.94 17.73
N PRO A 56 2.89 -11.33 18.10
CA PRO A 56 3.09 -12.46 18.98
C PRO A 56 2.27 -12.28 20.26
N LEU A 57 1.63 -13.34 20.76
CA LEU A 57 0.81 -13.30 21.99
C LEU A 57 1.58 -12.69 23.18
N GLU A 58 2.89 -12.89 23.21
CA GLU A 58 3.79 -12.33 24.22
C GLU A 58 3.86 -10.79 24.16
N VAL A 59 3.81 -10.20 22.96
CA VAL A 59 3.79 -8.73 22.78
C VAL A 59 2.47 -8.15 23.28
N VAL A 60 1.35 -8.83 22.99
CA VAL A 60 0.02 -8.42 23.47
C VAL A 60 -0.05 -8.53 25.00
N LYS A 61 0.46 -9.64 25.56
CA LYS A 61 0.51 -9.86 27.02
C LYS A 61 1.34 -8.78 27.72
N ARG A 62 2.53 -8.47 27.20
CA ARG A 62 3.37 -7.38 27.75
C ARG A 62 2.68 -6.03 27.64
N TYR A 63 2.02 -5.73 26.52
CA TYR A 63 1.27 -4.48 26.36
C TYR A 63 0.19 -4.32 27.43
N ILE A 64 -0.61 -5.36 27.68
CA ILE A 64 -1.66 -5.35 28.71
C ILE A 64 -1.07 -5.20 30.12
N GLN A 65 0.03 -5.89 30.44
CA GLN A 65 0.66 -5.81 31.75
C GLN A 65 1.25 -4.42 32.06
N HIS A 66 1.73 -3.71 31.04
CA HIS A 66 2.30 -2.36 31.18
C HIS A 66 1.25 -1.24 31.03
N GLN A 67 0.03 -1.55 30.58
CA GLN A 67 -1.12 -0.65 30.71
C GLN A 67 -1.63 -0.66 32.16
N ARG A 68 -0.87 -0.07 33.08
CA ARG A 68 -1.35 0.28 34.43
C ARG A 68 -1.73 1.75 34.45
N GLY A 69 -3.03 2.01 34.59
CA GLY A 69 -3.55 3.20 35.26
C GLY A 69 -3.67 2.92 36.75
#